data_AF-A0A142XV73-F1
#
_entry.id   AF-A0A142XV73-F1
#
_cell.length_a   1.000
_cell.length_b   1.000
_cell.length_c   1.000
_cell.angle_alpha   90.00
_cell.angle_beta   90.00
_cell.angle_gamma   90.00
#
_symmetry.space_group_name_H-M   'P 1'
#
loop_
_entity.id
_entity.type
_entity.pdbx_description
1 polymer ?
#
loop_
_entity_poly.entity_id
_entity_poly.type
_entity_poly.pdbx_seq_one_letter_code
_entity_poly.pdbx_strand_id
1 'polypeptide(L)'
;MTLHDVMQEDAVAVFCNLDDFAETLVYHKRDGGARTIRAVVDRQSYAGVNEDGGAYVLPLFEIHVANNAETGITSEELNLGGDFFEFSDRIGKDPARRAIVRLVSHDEGMLILECR
;
A
#
# COMPACT_ATOMS: atom_id res chain seq x y z
N MET A 1 1.29 -11.12 26.41
CA MET A 1 2.11 -10.13 25.70
C MET A 1 3.54 -10.64 25.72
N THR A 2 4.00 -11.07 24.56
CA THR A 2 5.34 -11.60 24.30
C THR A 2 6.19 -10.52 23.64
N LEU A 3 7.52 -10.73 23.56
CA LEU A 3 8.40 -9.82 22.81
C LEU A 3 7.97 -9.72 21.33
N HIS A 4 7.46 -10.82 20.78
CA HIS A 4 6.93 -10.88 19.43
C HIS A 4 5.71 -9.96 19.25
N ASP A 5 4.74 -10.03 20.17
CA ASP A 5 3.56 -9.14 20.16
C ASP A 5 3.98 -7.65 20.21
N VAL A 6 4.96 -7.32 21.07
CA VAL A 6 5.46 -5.94 21.23
C VAL A 6 6.15 -5.46 19.97
N MET A 7 6.93 -6.31 19.29
CA MET A 7 7.59 -5.94 18.04
C MET A 7 6.59 -5.67 16.92
N GLN A 8 5.49 -6.42 16.88
CA GLN A 8 4.42 -6.19 15.91
C GLN A 8 3.68 -4.88 16.19
N GLU A 9 3.34 -4.60 17.45
CA GLU A 9 2.71 -3.33 17.85
C GLU A 9 3.59 -2.12 17.56
N ASP A 10 4.89 -2.21 17.86
CA ASP A 10 5.85 -1.12 17.62
C ASP A 10 6.02 -0.85 16.11
N ALA A 11 6.07 -1.89 15.29
CA ALA A 11 6.11 -1.74 13.84
C ALA A 11 4.88 -0.95 13.31
N VAL A 12 3.67 -1.27 13.80
CA VAL A 12 2.47 -0.50 13.44
C VAL A 12 2.56 0.93 13.96
N ALA A 13 3.02 1.12 15.20
CA ALA A 13 3.12 2.43 15.82
C ALA A 13 4.10 3.36 15.10
N VAL A 14 5.20 2.83 14.57
CA VAL A 14 6.25 3.60 13.89
C VAL A 14 5.94 3.78 12.40
N PHE A 15 5.63 2.71 11.67
CA PHE A 15 5.48 2.78 10.21
C PHE A 15 4.10 3.27 9.76
N CYS A 16 3.05 3.03 10.55
CA CYS A 16 1.71 3.55 10.27
C CYS A 16 1.42 4.87 11.02
N ASN A 17 2.46 5.58 11.47
CA ASN A 17 2.31 6.90 12.07
C ASN A 17 2.04 7.97 11.01
N LEU A 18 0.88 8.64 11.11
CA LEU A 18 0.45 9.69 10.18
C LEU A 18 1.27 10.97 10.30
N ASP A 19 1.89 11.21 11.45
CA ASP A 19 2.69 12.41 11.69
C ASP A 19 4.10 12.32 11.09
N ASP A 20 4.54 11.12 10.72
CA ASP A 20 5.89 10.87 10.20
C ASP A 20 5.89 10.48 8.72
N PHE A 21 5.34 9.31 8.38
CA PHE A 21 5.50 8.69 7.05
C PHE A 21 4.21 8.17 6.43
N ALA A 22 3.20 7.87 7.25
CA ALA A 22 1.98 7.24 6.77
C ALA A 22 1.01 8.27 6.19
N GLU A 23 0.26 7.82 5.21
CA GLU A 23 -0.87 8.52 4.65
C GLU A 23 -2.14 7.73 4.90
N THR A 24 -3.27 8.44 4.91
CA THR A 24 -4.59 7.82 5.00
C THR A 24 -5.01 7.38 3.60
N LEU A 25 -5.28 6.08 3.41
CA LEU A 25 -5.79 5.54 2.16
C LEU A 25 -7.11 4.80 2.41
N VAL A 26 -7.93 4.69 1.36
CA VAL A 26 -9.12 3.84 1.41
C VAL A 26 -8.83 2.55 0.66
N TYR A 27 -8.84 1.43 1.39
CA TYR A 27 -8.79 0.10 0.82
C TYR A 27 -10.20 -0.36 0.44
N HIS A 28 -10.37 -0.72 -0.82
CA HIS A 28 -11.59 -1.27 -1.38
C HIS A 28 -11.39 -2.74 -1.68
N LYS A 29 -12.18 -3.59 -1.03
CA LYS A 29 -12.27 -5.00 -1.34
C LYS A 29 -13.13 -5.23 -2.57
N ARG A 30 -12.82 -6.30 -3.29
CA ARG A 30 -13.62 -6.76 -4.43
C ARG A 30 -15.09 -7.03 -4.09
N ASP A 31 -15.38 -7.47 -2.86
CA ASP A 31 -16.73 -7.77 -2.38
C ASP A 31 -17.59 -6.52 -2.09
N GLY A 32 -17.02 -5.33 -2.26
CA GLY A 32 -17.68 -4.04 -2.02
C GLY A 32 -17.39 -3.45 -0.64
N GLY A 33 -16.62 -4.13 0.22
CA GLY A 33 -16.14 -3.56 1.46
C GLY A 33 -15.17 -2.40 1.23
N ALA A 34 -15.25 -1.36 2.05
CA ALA A 34 -14.27 -0.28 2.06
C ALA A 34 -13.84 0.01 3.49
N ARG A 35 -12.53 0.21 3.70
CA ARG A 35 -11.99 0.63 4.99
C ARG A 35 -10.89 1.65 4.80
N THR A 36 -10.82 2.59 5.74
CA THR A 36 -9.74 3.56 5.80
C THR A 36 -8.60 2.96 6.60
N ILE A 37 -7.39 2.94 6.02
CA ILE A 37 -6.19 2.42 6.65
C ILE A 37 -5.07 3.47 6.62
N ARG A 38 -4.03 3.23 7.42
CA ARG A 38 -2.82 4.04 7.45
C ARG A 38 -1.69 3.24 6.83
N ALA A 39 -1.06 3.77 5.78
CA ALA A 39 0.02 3.09 5.10
C ALA A 39 1.03 4.07 4.54
N VAL A 40 2.26 3.62 4.32
CA VAL A 40 3.27 4.41 3.63
C VAL A 40 3.12 4.21 2.13
N VAL A 41 3.10 5.31 1.38
CA VAL A 41 2.96 5.32 -0.08
C VAL A 41 4.29 5.73 -0.71
N ASP A 42 5.08 4.75 -1.15
CA ASP A 42 6.24 5.02 -1.98
C ASP A 42 5.81 5.21 -3.44
N ARG A 43 6.14 6.40 -3.98
CA ARG A 43 5.75 6.85 -5.31
C ARG A 43 6.96 6.78 -6.22
N GLN A 44 7.15 5.61 -6.81
CA GLN A 44 8.23 5.36 -7.74
C GLN A 44 7.81 5.66 -9.18
N SER A 45 8.80 5.85 -10.03
CA SER A 45 8.58 6.02 -11.47
C SER A 45 9.51 5.09 -12.23
N TYR A 46 8.92 4.28 -13.09
CA TYR A 46 9.68 3.40 -13.97
C TYR A 46 9.87 4.11 -15.31
N ALA A 47 11.11 4.48 -15.61
CA ALA A 47 11.48 5.03 -16.91
C ALA A 47 11.96 3.90 -17.83
N GLY A 48 11.31 3.74 -18.97
CA GLY A 48 11.69 2.81 -20.03
C GLY A 48 11.96 3.53 -21.35
N VAL A 49 12.57 2.82 -22.28
CA VAL A 49 12.80 3.29 -23.65
C VAL A 49 12.01 2.37 -24.59
N ASN A 50 11.14 2.95 -25.41
CA ASN A 50 10.42 2.23 -26.46
C ASN A 50 11.39 1.78 -27.56
N GLU A 51 10.98 0.80 -28.36
CA GLU A 51 11.78 0.35 -29.52
C GLU A 51 12.08 1.49 -30.51
N ASP A 52 11.19 2.48 -30.62
CA ASP A 52 11.38 3.69 -31.45
C ASP A 52 12.33 4.74 -30.84
N GLY A 53 12.94 4.46 -29.67
CA GLY A 53 13.81 5.39 -28.95
C GLY A 53 13.09 6.47 -28.13
N GLY A 54 11.75 6.44 -28.07
CA GLY A 54 10.97 7.31 -27.21
C GLY A 54 10.99 6.87 -25.75
N ALA A 55 11.30 7.78 -24.81
CA ALA A 55 11.21 7.48 -23.39
C ALA A 55 9.75 7.47 -22.91
N TYR A 56 9.40 6.52 -22.05
CA TYR A 56 8.11 6.49 -21.36
C TYR A 56 8.32 6.36 -19.85
N VAL A 57 7.43 6.96 -19.08
CA VAL A 57 7.45 6.90 -17.62
C VAL A 57 6.13 6.32 -17.14
N LEU A 58 6.19 5.18 -16.44
CA LEU A 58 5.04 4.56 -15.80
C LEU A 58 5.09 4.85 -14.29
N PRO A 59 4.00 5.35 -13.69
CA PRO A 59 3.92 5.45 -12.25
C PRO A 59 3.86 4.05 -11.64
N LEU A 60 4.65 3.83 -10.60
CA LEU A 60 4.67 2.61 -9.82
C LEU A 60 4.47 2.99 -8.36
N PHE A 61 3.46 2.43 -7.72
CA PHE A 61 3.16 2.73 -6.32
C PHE A 61 3.43 1.50 -5.47
N GLU A 62 4.30 1.64 -4.48
CA GLU A 62 4.55 0.60 -3.49
C GLU A 62 3.92 1.04 -2.17
N ILE A 63 2.97 0.26 -1.67
CA ILE A 63 2.18 0.57 -0.47
C ILE A 63 2.61 -0.39 0.63
N HIS A 64 3.11 0.17 1.74
CA HIS A 64 3.51 -0.60 2.92
C HIS A 64 2.39 -0.51 3.96
N VAL A 65 1.66 -1.61 4.14
CA VAL A 65 0.53 -1.70 5.07
C VAL A 65 0.89 -2.62 6.24
N ALA A 66 0.33 -2.36 7.42
CA ALA A 66 0.40 -3.28 8.54
C ALA A 66 -0.32 -4.61 8.21
N ASN A 67 0.30 -5.73 8.55
CA ASN A 67 -0.30 -7.07 8.45
C ASN A 67 -1.26 -7.32 9.63
N ASN A 68 -2.34 -6.56 9.69
CA ASN A 68 -3.30 -6.57 10.80
C ASN A 68 -4.70 -6.19 10.30
N ALA A 69 -5.73 -6.93 10.72
CA ALA A 69 -7.10 -6.75 10.24
C ALA A 69 -7.75 -5.42 10.64
N GLU A 70 -7.35 -4.85 11.78
CA GLU A 70 -7.90 -3.62 12.33
C GLU A 70 -7.17 -2.38 11.83
N THR A 71 -5.84 -2.43 11.75
CA THR A 71 -5.01 -1.26 11.43
C THR A 71 -4.53 -1.21 9.98
N GLY A 72 -4.59 -2.33 9.25
CA GLY A 72 -4.11 -2.45 7.88
C GLY A 72 -4.89 -3.49 7.08
N ILE A 73 -4.17 -4.49 6.56
CA ILE A 73 -4.73 -5.59 5.76
C ILE A 73 -4.05 -6.88 6.19
N THR A 74 -4.77 -7.98 6.37
CA THR A 74 -4.12 -9.28 6.56
C THR A 74 -3.72 -9.92 5.23
N SER A 75 -2.62 -10.66 5.22
CA SER A 75 -2.23 -11.45 4.04
C SER A 75 -3.32 -12.43 3.58
N GLU A 76 -4.17 -12.92 4.49
CA GLU A 76 -5.24 -13.88 4.21
C GLU A 76 -6.48 -13.25 3.55
N GLU A 77 -6.75 -11.97 3.83
CA GLU A 77 -7.93 -11.28 3.27
C GLU A 77 -7.63 -10.57 1.94
N LEU A 78 -6.35 -10.43 1.58
CA LEU A 78 -5.89 -9.73 0.39
C LEU A 78 -6.26 -10.47 -0.90
N ASN A 79 -6.89 -9.78 -1.84
CA ASN A 79 -7.21 -10.29 -3.17
C ASN A 79 -6.45 -9.54 -4.28
N LEU A 80 -5.36 -10.15 -4.76
CA LEU A 80 -4.56 -9.60 -5.85
C LEU A 80 -5.37 -9.53 -7.16
N GLY A 81 -5.40 -8.34 -7.76
CA GLY A 81 -6.14 -8.05 -9.00
C GLY A 81 -7.66 -7.84 -8.82
N GLY A 82 -8.18 -7.98 -7.60
CA GLY A 82 -9.58 -7.69 -7.26
C GLY A 82 -9.77 -6.45 -6.40
N ASP A 83 -8.77 -6.12 -5.59
CA ASP A 83 -8.82 -5.03 -4.63
C ASP A 83 -8.12 -3.77 -5.14
N PHE A 84 -8.50 -2.63 -4.55
CA PHE A 84 -8.00 -1.31 -4.93
C PHE A 84 -7.65 -0.47 -3.71
N PHE A 85 -6.67 0.41 -3.87
CA PHE A 85 -6.46 1.53 -2.97
C PHE A 85 -6.89 2.83 -3.62
N GLU A 86 -7.54 3.69 -2.86
CA GLU A 86 -7.87 5.05 -3.26
C GLU A 86 -6.97 6.01 -2.49
N PHE A 87 -6.09 6.69 -3.22
CA PHE A 87 -5.15 7.69 -2.70
C PHE A 87 -4.72 8.65 -3.80
N SER A 88 -4.14 9.79 -3.42
CA SER A 88 -3.69 10.79 -4.38
C SER A 88 -2.31 10.46 -4.95
N ASP A 89 -2.20 10.44 -6.28
CA ASP A 89 -0.92 10.25 -7.01
C ASP A 89 0.15 11.25 -6.55
N ARG A 90 -0.28 12.45 -6.15
CA ARG A 90 0.56 13.48 -5.55
C ARG A 90 -0.19 14.12 -4.40
N ILE A 91 0.52 14.45 -3.33
CA ILE A 91 -0.06 15.16 -2.17
C ILE A 91 -0.82 16.42 -2.66
N GLY A 92 -2.08 16.54 -2.25
CA GLY A 92 -2.98 17.64 -2.59
C GLY A 92 -3.72 17.52 -3.92
N LYS A 93 -3.62 16.39 -4.63
CA LYS A 93 -4.46 16.08 -5.80
C LYS A 93 -5.68 15.24 -5.42
N ASP A 94 -6.64 15.18 -6.34
CA ASP A 94 -7.79 14.30 -6.18
C ASP A 94 -7.32 12.84 -6.08
N PRO A 95 -7.90 12.05 -5.17
CA PRO A 95 -7.54 10.65 -5.02
C PRO A 95 -8.01 9.86 -6.25
N ALA A 96 -7.19 8.89 -6.64
CA ALA A 96 -7.48 7.97 -7.74
C ALA A 96 -7.45 6.54 -7.21
N ARG A 97 -8.24 5.67 -7.84
CA ARG A 97 -8.23 4.24 -7.54
C ARG A 97 -7.10 3.56 -8.30
N ARG A 98 -6.30 2.80 -7.55
CA ARG A 98 -5.16 2.02 -8.03
C ARG A 98 -5.38 0.57 -7.67
N ALA A 99 -5.25 -0.32 -8.65
CA ALA A 99 -5.46 -1.75 -8.43
C ALA A 99 -4.23 -2.34 -7.75
N ILE A 100 -4.45 -3.26 -6.79
CA ILE A 100 -3.37 -4.02 -6.18
C ILE A 100 -2.98 -5.13 -7.15
N VAL A 101 -1.82 -4.99 -7.79
CA VAL A 101 -1.38 -5.90 -8.84
C VAL A 101 -0.52 -7.03 -8.33
N ARG A 102 0.25 -6.81 -7.25
CA ARG A 102 1.20 -7.79 -6.75
C ARG A 102 1.50 -7.62 -5.26
N LEU A 103 1.69 -8.73 -4.56
CA LEU A 103 2.39 -8.75 -3.27
C LEU A 103 3.90 -8.81 -3.54
N VAL A 104 4.63 -7.77 -3.16
CA VAL A 104 6.09 -7.67 -3.38
C VAL A 104 6.84 -8.39 -2.27
N SER A 105 6.43 -8.17 -1.02
CA SER A 105 7.01 -8.80 0.17
C SER A 105 5.96 -8.89 1.28
N HIS A 106 6.14 -9.83 2.18
CA HIS A 106 5.34 -9.94 3.39
C HIS A 106 6.16 -10.48 4.55
N ASP A 107 5.87 -9.99 5.74
CA ASP A 107 6.32 -10.54 7.01
C ASP A 107 5.17 -10.49 8.03
N GLU A 108 5.44 -10.85 9.28
CA GLU A 108 4.41 -10.90 10.33
C GLU A 108 3.93 -9.51 10.78
N GLY A 109 4.69 -8.44 10.50
CA GLY A 109 4.34 -7.07 10.85
C GLY A 109 3.76 -6.27 9.68
N MET A 110 4.30 -6.46 8.47
CA MET A 110 4.07 -5.59 7.31
C MET A 110 3.86 -6.37 6.01
N LEU A 111 3.13 -5.75 5.10
CA LEU A 111 2.89 -6.20 3.73
C LEU A 111 3.32 -5.08 2.79
N ILE A 112 4.07 -5.45 1.76
CA ILE A 112 4.52 -4.54 0.70
C ILE A 112 3.76 -4.90 -0.58
N LEU A 113 2.93 -3.97 -1.05
CA LEU A 113 1.99 -4.17 -2.15
C LEU A 113 2.33 -3.25 -3.31
N GLU A 114 2.40 -3.82 -4.51
CA GLU A 114 2.53 -3.04 -5.74
C GLU A 114 1.15 -2.68 -6.28
N CYS A 115 0.96 -1.40 -6.61
CA CYS A 115 -0.29 -0.84 -7.12
C CYS A 115 -0.07 -0.06 -8.42
N ARG A 116 -1.07 -0.10 -9.32
CA ARG A 116 -1.07 0.59 -10.62
C ARG A 116 -2.42 1.21 -10.96
#